data_AF-A0A6C0IW77-F1
#
_entry.id   AF-A0A6C0IW77-F1
#
_cell.length_a   1.000
_cell.length_b   1.000
_cell.length_c   1.000
_cell.angle_alpha   90.00
_cell.angle_beta   90.00
_cell.angle_gamma   90.00
#
_symmetry.space_group_name_H-M   'P 1'
#
loop_
_entity.id
_entity.type
_entity.pdbx_description
1 polymer ?
#
loop_
_entity_poly.entity_id
_entity_poly.type
_entity_poly.pdbx_seq_one_letter_code
_entity_poly.pdbx_strand_id
1 'polypeptide(L)'
;MSSLNDVNNLILKLKRDIPDPESLFNRNRKKYVELLKNLTSINDKFPSILNIVESDKFDMDGVLRLEYMIGMAEKVNREEIKEHDASVAVGQVLVDDIVKPSLNK
;
A
#
# COMPACT_ATOMS: atom_id res chain seq x y z
N MET A 1 -9.35 14.15 6.35
CA MET A 1 -8.98 13.40 7.57
C MET A 1 -9.46 11.95 7.59
N SER A 2 -10.69 11.58 7.17
CA SER A 2 -11.15 10.18 7.28
C SER A 2 -10.41 9.16 6.40
N SER A 3 -9.96 9.54 5.21
CA SER A 3 -9.43 8.59 4.22
C SER A 3 -8.02 8.09 4.46
N LEU A 4 -7.14 8.88 5.09
CA LEU A 4 -5.79 8.41 5.45
C LEU A 4 -5.82 7.41 6.60
N ASN A 5 -6.71 7.61 7.58
CA ASN A 5 -6.94 6.65 8.65
C ASN A 5 -7.41 5.29 8.13
N ASP A 6 -8.28 5.28 7.11
CA ASP A 6 -8.75 4.04 6.50
C ASP A 6 -7.62 3.27 5.83
N VAL A 7 -6.72 3.97 5.13
CA VAL A 7 -5.54 3.34 4.51
C VAL A 7 -4.54 2.87 5.58
N ASN A 8 -4.34 3.62 6.66
CA ASN A 8 -3.50 3.18 7.78
C ASN A 8 -4.06 1.92 8.46
N ASN A 9 -5.38 1.84 8.65
CA ASN A 9 -6.03 0.64 9.15
C ASN A 9 -5.86 -0.56 8.20
N LEU A 10 -5.92 -0.32 6.89
CA LEU A 10 -5.61 -1.33 5.89
C LEU A 10 -4.15 -1.81 6.00
N ILE A 11 -3.18 -0.89 6.14
CA ILE A 11 -1.76 -1.25 6.32
C ILE A 11 -1.58 -2.11 7.57
N LEU A 12 -2.17 -1.72 8.70
CA LEU A 12 -2.11 -2.52 9.94
C LEU A 12 -2.72 -3.90 9.77
N LYS A 13 -3.86 -3.99 9.07
CA LYS A 13 -4.50 -5.26 8.73
C LYS A 13 -3.58 -6.14 7.86
N LEU A 14 -2.98 -5.58 6.81
CA LEU A 14 -2.06 -6.29 5.92
C LEU A 14 -0.80 -6.78 6.65
N LYS A 15 -0.21 -5.95 7.52
CA LYS A 15 0.95 -6.34 8.34
C LYS A 15 0.69 -7.56 9.22
N ARG A 16 -0.55 -7.74 9.68
CA ARG A 16 -0.96 -8.91 10.44
C ARG A 16 -1.28 -10.09 9.54
N ASP A 17 -2.03 -9.86 8.47
CA ASP A 17 -2.63 -10.93 7.67
C ASP A 17 -1.64 -11.56 6.67
N ILE A 18 -0.67 -10.80 6.13
CA ILE A 18 0.33 -11.35 5.18
C ILE A 18 1.23 -12.44 5.80
N PRO A 19 1.86 -12.24 6.98
CA PRO A 19 2.74 -13.25 7.55
C PRO A 19 1.99 -14.46 8.15
N ASP A 20 0.67 -14.36 8.34
CA ASP A 20 -0.15 -15.43 8.90
C ASP A 20 -0.69 -16.37 7.81
N PRO A 21 -0.21 -17.63 7.70
CA PRO A 21 -0.67 -18.58 6.69
C PRO A 21 -2.17 -18.91 6.78
N GLU A 22 -2.76 -18.77 7.97
CA GLU A 22 -4.18 -19.05 8.20
C GLU A 22 -5.08 -17.85 7.89
N SER A 23 -4.50 -16.69 7.57
CA SER A 23 -5.26 -15.50 7.25
C SER A 23 -6.07 -15.69 5.97
N LEU A 24 -7.17 -14.93 5.85
CA LEU A 24 -7.96 -14.93 4.63
C LEU A 24 -7.15 -14.41 3.43
N PHE A 25 -6.14 -13.55 3.65
CA PHE A 25 -5.25 -13.08 2.59
C PHE A 25 -4.50 -14.24 1.93
N ASN A 26 -3.99 -15.19 2.71
CA ASN A 26 -3.25 -16.35 2.22
C ASN A 26 -4.16 -17.51 1.78
N ARG A 27 -5.29 -17.70 2.46
CA ARG A 27 -6.21 -18.81 2.16
C ARG A 27 -7.16 -18.52 0.99
N ASN A 28 -7.56 -17.26 0.79
CA ASN A 28 -8.46 -16.84 -0.29
C ASN A 28 -8.31 -15.34 -0.60
N ARG A 29 -7.24 -15.00 -1.34
CA ARG A 29 -6.90 -13.62 -1.70
C ARG A 29 -8.04 -12.88 -2.40
N LYS A 30 -8.78 -13.55 -3.29
CA LYS A 30 -9.93 -12.94 -3.99
C LYS A 30 -11.02 -12.49 -3.02
N LYS A 31 -11.44 -13.38 -2.10
CA LYS A 31 -12.45 -13.04 -1.08
C LYS A 31 -11.94 -11.96 -0.12
N TYR A 32 -10.65 -11.99 0.22
CA TYR A 32 -10.03 -10.96 1.02
C TYR A 32 -10.16 -9.57 0.35
N VAL A 33 -9.81 -9.48 -0.93
CA VAL A 33 -9.91 -8.24 -1.71
C VAL A 33 -11.36 -7.79 -1.89
N GLU A 34 -12.31 -8.70 -2.12
CA GLU A 34 -13.75 -8.36 -2.17
C GLU A 34 -14.23 -7.71 -0.87
N LEU A 35 -13.79 -8.23 0.29
CA LEU A 35 -14.10 -7.62 1.59
C LEU A 35 -13.47 -6.24 1.74
N LEU A 36 -12.26 -6.03 1.21
CA LEU A 36 -11.62 -4.71 1.19
C LEU A 36 -12.33 -3.73 0.25
N LYS A 37 -12.81 -4.19 -0.91
CA LYS A 37 -13.60 -3.37 -1.86
C LYS A 37 -14.91 -2.89 -1.24
N ASN A 38 -15.49 -3.68 -0.34
CA ASN A 38 -16.69 -3.30 0.42
C ASN A 38 -16.43 -2.27 1.53
N LEU A 39 -15.16 -1.96 1.86
CA LEU A 39 -14.82 -0.77 2.64
C LEU A 39 -14.87 0.45 1.71
N THR A 40 -16.04 1.07 1.64
CA THR A 40 -16.43 2.12 0.68
C THR A 40 -15.38 3.21 0.49
N SER A 41 -14.78 3.72 1.57
CA SER A 41 -13.87 4.86 1.49
C SER A 41 -12.53 4.61 0.79
N ILE A 42 -11.99 3.38 0.85
CA ILE A 42 -10.70 3.05 0.22
C ILE A 42 -10.90 2.78 -1.27
N ASN A 43 -11.93 2.02 -1.63
CA ASN A 43 -12.21 1.69 -3.02
C ASN A 43 -12.56 2.94 -3.85
N ASP A 44 -13.32 3.88 -3.26
CA ASP A 44 -13.75 5.09 -3.95
C ASP A 44 -12.59 6.09 -4.16
N LYS A 45 -11.67 6.18 -3.19
CA LYS A 45 -10.60 7.20 -3.20
C LYS A 45 -9.27 6.69 -3.73
N PHE A 46 -8.98 5.41 -3.52
CA PHE A 46 -7.70 4.79 -3.82
C PHE A 46 -7.85 3.42 -4.48
N PRO A 47 -8.60 3.30 -5.58
CA PRO A 47 -8.83 2.01 -6.25
C PRO A 47 -7.52 1.32 -6.67
N SER A 48 -6.50 2.11 -7.03
CA SER A 48 -5.17 1.59 -7.37
C SER A 48 -4.48 0.85 -6.22
N ILE A 49 -4.71 1.24 -4.96
CA ILE A 49 -4.16 0.53 -3.80
C ILE A 49 -4.74 -0.89 -3.74
N LEU A 50 -6.04 -1.05 -3.98
CA LEU A 50 -6.68 -2.36 -3.97
C LEU A 50 -6.20 -3.24 -5.12
N ASN A 51 -5.99 -2.67 -6.30
CA ASN A 51 -5.42 -3.40 -7.44
C ASN A 51 -4.01 -3.91 -7.14
N ILE A 52 -3.21 -3.13 -6.40
CA ILE A 52 -1.86 -3.52 -5.97
C ILE A 52 -1.96 -4.69 -4.98
N VAL A 53 -2.83 -4.60 -3.98
CA VAL A 53 -3.03 -5.67 -2.97
C VAL A 53 -3.57 -6.96 -3.58
N GLU A 54 -4.39 -6.86 -4.63
CA GLU A 54 -4.94 -8.00 -5.36
C GLU A 54 -3.88 -8.77 -6.17
N SER A 55 -2.74 -8.13 -6.49
CA SER A 55 -1.67 -8.77 -7.25
C SER A 55 -1.12 -10.01 -6.55
N ASP A 56 -0.88 -11.08 -7.29
CA ASP A 56 -0.21 -12.28 -6.79
C ASP A 56 1.20 -11.98 -6.24
N LYS A 57 1.83 -10.92 -6.74
CA LYS A 57 3.16 -10.46 -6.33
C LYS A 57 3.15 -9.56 -5.10
N PHE A 58 1.98 -9.27 -4.52
CA PHE A 58 1.90 -8.45 -3.32
C PHE A 58 2.32 -9.26 -2.09
N ASP A 59 3.31 -8.73 -1.38
CA ASP A 59 3.99 -9.32 -0.25
C ASP A 59 4.28 -8.26 0.83
N MET A 60 5.10 -8.62 1.83
CA MET A 60 5.48 -7.70 2.89
C MET A 60 6.24 -6.46 2.37
N ASP A 61 7.08 -6.60 1.35
CA ASP A 61 7.76 -5.45 0.75
C ASP A 61 6.75 -4.53 0.07
N GLY A 62 5.69 -5.10 -0.52
CA GLY A 62 4.54 -4.35 -1.03
C GLY A 62 3.85 -3.51 0.07
N VAL A 63 3.68 -4.07 1.26
CA VAL A 63 3.12 -3.35 2.42
C VAL A 63 4.03 -2.23 2.89
N LEU A 64 5.34 -2.48 2.98
CA LEU A 64 6.31 -1.47 3.40
C LEU A 64 6.35 -0.29 2.42
N ARG A 65 6.30 -0.57 1.11
CA ARG A 65 6.19 0.48 0.08
C ARG A 65 4.90 1.28 0.24
N LEU A 66 3.77 0.61 0.48
CA LEU A 66 2.49 1.28 0.70
C LEU A 66 2.53 2.19 1.95
N GLU A 67 3.07 1.69 3.05
CA GLU A 67 3.25 2.46 4.27
C GLU A 67 4.13 3.70 4.05
N TYR A 68 5.23 3.53 3.32
CA TYR A 68 6.11 4.65 2.99
C TYR A 68 5.39 5.74 2.17
N MET A 69 4.64 5.34 1.14
CA MET A 69 3.87 6.28 0.31
C MET A 69 2.85 7.07 1.14
N ILE A 70 2.14 6.40 2.04
CA ILE A 70 1.17 7.05 2.93
C ILE A 70 1.86 7.97 3.93
N GLY A 71 3.00 7.54 4.50
CA GLY A 71 3.82 8.39 5.37
C GLY A 71 4.28 9.68 4.67
N MET A 72 4.64 9.63 3.38
CA MET A 72 4.95 10.84 2.62
C MET A 72 3.72 11.74 2.41
N ALA A 73 2.57 11.15 2.07
CA ALA A 73 1.33 11.91 1.92
C ALA A 73 0.92 12.62 3.22
N GLU A 74 1.12 12.00 4.37
CA GLU A 74 0.88 12.63 5.66
C GLU A 74 1.83 13.80 5.93
N LYS A 75 3.12 13.66 5.61
CA LYS A 75 4.10 14.75 5.74
C LYS A 75 3.74 15.95 4.86
N VAL A 76 3.27 15.71 3.63
CA VAL A 76 2.75 16.77 2.75
C VAL A 76 1.53 17.44 3.38
N ASN A 77 0.58 16.66 3.91
CA ASN A 77 -0.62 17.18 4.54
C ASN A 77 -0.33 17.99 5.83
N ARG A 78 0.78 17.71 6.51
CA ARG A 78 1.28 18.49 7.66
C ARG A 78 2.17 19.66 7.26
N GLU A 79 2.33 19.93 5.96
CA GLU A 79 3.22 20.96 5.40
C GLU A 79 4.70 20.79 5.80
N GLU A 80 5.11 19.58 6.20
CA GLU A 80 6.49 19.26 6.58
C GLU A 80 7.41 19.15 5.36
N ILE A 81 6.85 18.74 4.21
CA ILE A 81 7.54 18.63 2.93
C ILE A 81 6.62 19.10 1.79
N LYS A 82 7.20 19.53 0.66
CA LYS A 82 6.41 19.86 -0.53
C LYS A 82 5.98 18.60 -1.26
N GLU A 83 4.85 18.69 -1.98
CA GLU A 83 4.34 17.60 -2.82
C GLU A 83 5.37 17.11 -3.84
N HIS A 84 6.12 18.04 -4.45
CA HIS A 84 7.20 17.70 -5.37
C HIS A 84 8.28 16.82 -4.71
N ASP A 85 8.72 17.20 -3.52
CA ASP A 85 9.77 16.47 -2.78
C ASP A 85 9.29 15.08 -2.37
N ALA A 86 8.02 14.97 -1.94
CA ALA A 86 7.38 13.69 -1.67
C ALA A 86 7.34 12.79 -2.92
N SER A 87 6.94 13.35 -4.07
CA SER A 87 6.87 12.62 -5.33
C SER A 87 8.25 12.08 -5.76
N VAL A 88 9.29 12.91 -5.68
CA VAL A 88 10.68 12.50 -5.96
C VAL A 88 11.12 11.38 -5.02
N ALA A 89 10.87 11.53 -3.72
CA ALA A 89 11.28 10.54 -2.72
C ALA A 89 10.57 9.19 -2.90
N VAL A 90 9.26 9.20 -3.20
CA VAL A 90 8.50 7.98 -3.53
C VAL A 90 9.02 7.34 -4.81
N GLY A 91 9.25 8.13 -5.86
CA GLY A 91 9.78 7.64 -7.13
C GLY A 91 11.15 6.96 -6.95
N GLN A 92 12.04 7.56 -6.16
CA GLN A 92 13.37 7.01 -5.89
C GLN A 92 13.29 5.63 -5.21
N VAL A 93 12.44 5.49 -4.18
CA VAL A 93 12.23 4.20 -3.48
C VAL A 93 11.67 3.14 -4.44
N LEU A 94 10.71 3.49 -5.29
CA LEU A 94 10.16 2.54 -6.26
C LEU A 94 11.20 2.12 -7.32
N VAL A 95 12.07 3.03 -7.75
CA VAL A 95 13.19 2.71 -8.65
C VAL A 95 14.16 1.75 -7.98
N ASP A 96 14.53 2.03 -6.73
CA ASP A 96 15.50 1.25 -5.99
C ASP A 96 14.98 -0.15 -5.65
N ASP A 97 13.71 -0.27 -5.26
CA ASP A 97 13.12 -1.52 -4.80
C ASP A 97 12.56 -2.40 -5.94
N ILE A 98 12.10 -1.80 -7.05
CA ILE A 98 11.38 -2.54 -8.11
C ILE A 98 12.18 -2.54 -9.42
N VAL A 99 12.65 -1.38 -9.86
CA VAL A 99 13.25 -1.22 -11.19
C VAL A 99 14.67 -1.80 -11.21
N LYS A 100 15.55 -1.38 -10.28
CA LYS A 100 16.95 -1.84 -10.25
C LYS A 100 17.10 -3.37 -10.14
N PRO A 101 16.36 -4.08 -9.25
CA PRO A 101 16.44 -5.54 -9.17
C PRO A 101 15.95 -6.23 -10.45
N SER A 102 15.03 -5.60 -11.19
CA SER A 102 14.51 -6.14 -12.44
C SER A 102 15.47 -5.97 -13.63
N LEU A 103 16.38 -4.99 -13.57
CA LEU A 103 17.36 -4.68 -14.62
C LEU A 103 18.66 -5.49 -14.50
N ASN A 104 19.05 -5.89 -13.30
CA ASN A 104 20.29 -6.63 -13.05
C ASN A 104 20.11 -8.16 -13.10
N LYS A 105 19.30 -8.65 -14.04
CA LYS A 105 19.10 -10.09 -14.27
C LYS A 105 20.09 -10.66 -15.27
#